data_AF-A0A1X2I7H9-F1
#
_entry.id   AF-A0A1X2I7H9-F1
#
_cell.length_a   1.000
_cell.length_b   1.000
_cell.length_c   1.000
_cell.angle_alpha   90.00
_cell.angle_beta   90.00
_cell.angle_gamma   90.00
#
_symmetry.space_group_name_H-M   'P 1'
#
loop_
_entity.id
_entity.type
_entity.pdbx_description
1 polymer ?
#
loop_
_entity_poly.entity_id
_entity_poly.type
_entity_poly.pdbx_seq_one_letter_code
_entity_poly.pdbx_strand_id
1 'polypeptide(L)'
;MTSKDYYKPKQEQIASLFAHNEAVGVVIEEQQYEVSCSFGDNSNDNGVYSAIQILVNLPAAFPEEAPVLTVSPTGMRHPWIESDVIVADALISWTYQSSLGMIVHSVCEEFRQHPPDKRNNGPEESYGHRPQPPIPSYSISTSSGTRPTSLPTTQTANSEYMAIMSKSPEELEELLSNETAFDIFFNDLDRVKNLKTVQDELQIGNENLAHKTLSQEDAVTKLRAEVQDLNTEYTALKSMFMEKERQQQEAFNRFSSSTVLTRLKAGVYESDDLSESVAQSFLEGSLDHGSFVKQFRELRKVYHLRASKLEKIQKDSLFFPS
;
A
#
# COMPACT_ATOMS: atom_id res chain seq x y z
N MET A 1 -20.29 14.07 27.15
CA MET A 1 -20.30 13.55 25.76
C MET A 1 -20.92 12.18 25.82
N THR A 2 -22.12 12.06 25.26
CA THR A 2 -22.87 10.81 25.26
C THR A 2 -22.25 9.86 24.24
N SER A 3 -22.33 8.55 24.48
CA SER A 3 -21.80 7.50 23.57
C SER A 3 -22.19 7.72 22.09
N LYS A 4 -23.32 8.39 21.82
CA LYS A 4 -23.77 8.77 20.47
C LYS A 4 -22.90 9.79 19.73
N ASP A 5 -22.15 10.64 20.42
CA ASP A 5 -21.34 11.70 19.78
C ASP A 5 -20.04 11.15 19.17
N TYR A 6 -19.57 10.00 19.67
CA TYR A 6 -18.33 9.34 19.19
C TYR A 6 -18.51 8.67 17.82
N TYR A 7 -19.72 8.21 17.49
CA TYR A 7 -19.99 7.47 16.24
C TYR A 7 -20.25 8.36 15.03
N LYS A 8 -20.48 9.66 15.24
CA LYS A 8 -20.91 10.57 14.16
C LYS A 8 -19.89 10.69 13.02
N PRO A 9 -18.58 10.88 13.28
CA PRO A 9 -17.58 10.97 12.20
C PRO A 9 -17.46 9.67 11.41
N LYS A 10 -17.52 8.52 12.09
CA LYS A 10 -17.49 7.20 11.45
C LYS A 10 -18.70 7.00 10.52
N GLN A 11 -19.90 7.35 10.98
CA GLN A 11 -21.12 7.25 10.18
C GLN A 11 -21.10 8.20 8.98
N GLU A 12 -20.54 9.40 9.11
CA GLU A 12 -20.36 10.34 8.00
C GLU A 12 -19.41 9.78 6.93
N GLN A 13 -18.30 9.15 7.33
CA GLN A 13 -17.39 8.49 6.39
C GLN A 13 -18.03 7.29 5.68
N ILE A 14 -18.78 6.45 6.42
CA ILE A 14 -19.54 5.34 5.84
C ILE A 14 -20.60 5.88 4.87
N ALA A 15 -21.34 6.93 5.23
CA ALA A 15 -22.30 7.57 4.34
C ALA A 15 -21.61 8.11 3.07
N SER A 16 -20.41 8.68 3.19
CA SER A 16 -19.62 9.11 2.04
C SER A 16 -19.27 7.95 1.10
N LEU A 17 -18.96 6.76 1.65
CA LEU A 17 -18.67 5.56 0.88
C LEU A 17 -19.85 5.17 -0.02
N PHE A 18 -21.05 5.11 0.55
CA PHE A 18 -22.28 4.83 -0.21
C PHE A 18 -22.64 5.94 -1.20
N ALA A 19 -22.35 7.20 -0.87
CA ALA A 19 -22.72 8.32 -1.72
C ALA A 19 -21.88 8.41 -3.02
N HIS A 20 -20.62 7.95 -3.00
CA HIS A 20 -19.67 8.10 -4.11
C HIS A 20 -19.40 6.81 -4.89
N ASN A 21 -19.96 5.68 -4.46
CA ASN A 21 -19.70 4.38 -5.07
C ASN A 21 -21.03 3.66 -5.33
N GLU A 22 -21.24 3.17 -6.55
CA GLU A 22 -22.55 2.64 -6.98
C GLU A 22 -22.85 1.24 -6.43
N ALA A 23 -21.82 0.41 -6.21
CA ALA A 23 -21.96 -1.00 -5.84
C ALA A 23 -21.28 -1.31 -4.51
N VAL A 24 -21.78 -0.72 -3.42
CA VAL A 24 -21.29 -0.97 -2.04
C VAL A 24 -22.15 -2.02 -1.35
N GLY A 25 -21.55 -3.17 -1.05
CA GLY A 25 -22.11 -4.22 -0.19
C GLY A 25 -21.66 -4.07 1.27
N VAL A 26 -22.53 -4.44 2.21
CA VAL A 26 -22.17 -4.55 3.63
C VAL A 26 -21.76 -5.98 3.91
N VAL A 27 -20.52 -6.21 4.32
CA VAL A 27 -20.03 -7.53 4.73
C VAL A 27 -20.21 -7.70 6.24
N ILE A 28 -19.71 -6.73 7.01
CA ILE A 28 -19.89 -6.62 8.46
C ILE A 28 -20.29 -5.19 8.78
N GLU A 29 -21.45 -5.02 9.40
CA GLU A 29 -21.98 -3.71 9.73
C GLU A 29 -20.99 -2.91 10.58
N GLU A 30 -20.73 -1.66 10.15
CA GLU A 30 -19.75 -0.74 10.74
C GLU A 30 -18.28 -1.19 10.77
N GLN A 31 -17.92 -2.31 10.13
CA GLN A 31 -16.54 -2.82 10.15
C GLN A 31 -15.99 -3.14 8.78
N GLN A 32 -16.80 -3.67 7.88
CA GLN A 32 -16.32 -4.19 6.61
C GLN A 32 -17.34 -4.00 5.50
N TYR A 33 -16.90 -3.38 4.42
CA TYR A 33 -17.71 -3.08 3.25
C TYR A 33 -17.00 -3.61 2.00
N GLU A 34 -17.75 -3.99 0.99
CA GLU A 34 -17.24 -4.45 -0.29
C GLU A 34 -17.68 -3.50 -1.39
N VAL A 35 -16.78 -3.12 -2.30
CA VAL A 35 -17.07 -2.18 -3.38
C VAL A 35 -16.65 -2.82 -4.69
N SER A 36 -17.59 -2.97 -5.63
CA SER A 36 -17.30 -3.56 -6.93
C SER A 36 -16.87 -2.50 -7.95
N CYS A 37 -15.64 -2.60 -8.46
CA CYS A 37 -15.15 -1.80 -9.57
C CYS A 37 -15.26 -2.63 -10.86
N SER A 38 -16.14 -2.25 -11.79
CA SER A 38 -16.25 -2.90 -13.10
C SER A 38 -15.32 -2.24 -14.12
N PHE A 39 -14.72 -3.09 -14.97
CA PHE A 39 -13.96 -2.66 -16.14
C PHE A 39 -14.91 -2.69 -17.33
N GLY A 40 -15.02 -1.56 -18.04
CA GLY A 40 -15.82 -1.53 -19.26
C GLY A 40 -15.39 -2.62 -20.23
N ASP A 41 -16.34 -3.13 -21.02
CA ASP A 41 -16.17 -4.24 -21.96
C ASP A 41 -15.27 -3.83 -23.14
N ASN A 42 -13.97 -3.64 -22.89
CA ASN A 42 -12.97 -3.36 -23.91
C ASN A 42 -12.40 -4.70 -24.39
N SER A 43 -13.11 -5.27 -25.35
CA SER A 43 -12.93 -6.60 -25.97
C SER A 43 -11.63 -6.83 -26.74
N ASN A 44 -10.51 -6.18 -26.36
CA ASN A 44 -9.25 -6.29 -27.11
C ASN A 44 -7.99 -6.53 -26.27
N ASP A 45 -8.09 -6.74 -24.96
CA ASP A 45 -6.92 -7.14 -24.17
C ASP A 45 -7.20 -8.41 -23.37
N ASN A 46 -6.13 -9.16 -23.08
CA ASN A 46 -6.15 -10.47 -22.40
C ASN A 46 -6.63 -10.42 -20.92
N GLY A 47 -7.45 -9.43 -20.55
CA GLY A 47 -8.00 -9.23 -19.22
C GLY A 47 -8.98 -10.35 -18.82
N VAL A 48 -8.57 -11.15 -17.85
CA VAL A 48 -9.31 -12.34 -17.40
C VAL A 48 -10.48 -12.00 -16.45
N TYR A 49 -10.66 -10.73 -16.04
CA TYR A 49 -11.72 -10.32 -15.13
C TYR A 49 -12.49 -9.10 -15.64
N SER A 50 -13.81 -9.15 -15.51
CA SER A 50 -14.72 -8.03 -15.85
C SER A 50 -14.90 -7.05 -14.68
N ALA A 51 -14.44 -7.40 -13.48
CA ALA A 51 -14.52 -6.56 -12.29
C ALA A 51 -13.50 -7.01 -11.22
N ILE A 52 -13.11 -6.08 -10.34
CA ILE A 52 -12.38 -6.33 -9.09
C ILE A 52 -13.22 -5.79 -7.93
N GLN A 53 -13.16 -6.47 -6.80
CA GLN A 53 -13.77 -6.02 -5.55
C GLN A 53 -12.72 -5.38 -4.65
N ILE A 54 -13.07 -4.26 -4.05
CA ILE A 54 -12.30 -3.61 -2.99
C ILE A 54 -13.00 -3.90 -1.67
N LEU A 55 -12.28 -4.56 -0.77
CA LEU A 55 -12.72 -4.81 0.59
C LEU A 55 -12.20 -3.68 1.49
N VAL A 56 -13.12 -2.89 2.01
CA VAL A 56 -12.89 -1.75 2.90
C VAL A 56 -13.00 -2.22 4.34
N ASN A 57 -11.87 -2.32 5.04
CA ASN A 57 -11.83 -2.68 6.46
C ASN A 57 -11.65 -1.42 7.32
N LEU A 58 -12.59 -1.21 8.25
CA LEU A 58 -12.57 -0.09 9.18
C LEU A 58 -12.03 -0.56 10.55
N PRO A 59 -10.89 -0.04 11.02
CA PRO A 59 -10.36 -0.38 12.34
C PRO A 59 -11.26 0.13 13.47
N ALA A 60 -11.04 -0.39 14.68
CA ALA A 60 -11.83 0.00 15.86
C ALA A 60 -11.70 1.49 16.22
N ALA A 61 -10.55 2.11 15.92
CA ALA A 61 -10.28 3.53 16.14
C ALA A 61 -10.63 4.42 14.93
N PHE A 62 -11.30 3.89 13.91
CA PHE A 62 -11.70 4.67 12.74
C PHE A 62 -12.68 5.81 13.12
N PRO A 63 -12.53 7.05 12.59
CA PRO A 63 -11.63 7.47 11.50
C PRO A 63 -10.26 8.05 11.93
N GLU A 64 -9.89 7.97 13.21
CA GLU A 64 -8.56 8.42 13.67
C GLU A 64 -7.45 7.52 13.11
N GLU A 65 -7.73 6.23 13.03
CA GLU A 65 -6.91 5.25 12.31
C GLU A 65 -7.42 5.06 10.88
N ALA A 66 -6.49 4.96 9.93
CA ALA A 66 -6.80 4.84 8.51
C ALA A 66 -7.50 3.51 8.17
N PRO A 67 -8.42 3.50 7.19
CA PRO A 67 -9.03 2.27 6.70
C PRO A 67 -8.00 1.42 5.93
N VAL A 68 -8.15 0.10 5.99
CA VAL A 68 -7.32 -0.83 5.21
C VAL A 68 -8.13 -1.34 4.03
N LEU A 69 -7.67 -0.99 2.83
CA LEU A 69 -8.28 -1.44 1.58
C LEU A 69 -7.52 -2.65 1.03
N THR A 70 -8.23 -3.71 0.68
CA THR A 70 -7.64 -4.89 0.02
C THR A 70 -8.39 -5.27 -1.25
N VAL A 71 -7.71 -5.84 -2.23
CA VAL A 71 -8.34 -6.31 -3.48
C VAL A 71 -8.79 -7.77 -3.39
N SER A 72 -9.89 -8.07 -4.07
CA SER A 72 -10.39 -9.42 -4.32
C SER A 72 -10.74 -9.56 -5.81
N PRO A 73 -10.26 -10.61 -6.51
CA PRO A 73 -9.48 -11.74 -6.00
C PRO A 73 -8.03 -11.35 -5.64
N THR A 74 -7.38 -12.17 -4.80
CA THR A 74 -5.98 -11.97 -4.40
C THR A 74 -5.00 -12.36 -5.51
N GLY A 75 -3.75 -11.88 -5.40
CA GLY A 75 -2.69 -12.10 -6.36
C GLY A 75 -2.73 -11.15 -7.57
N MET A 76 -3.26 -9.93 -7.39
CA MET A 76 -3.30 -8.92 -8.44
C MET A 76 -2.04 -8.05 -8.43
N ARG A 77 -1.57 -7.63 -9.62
CA ARG A 77 -0.45 -6.72 -9.79
C ARG A 77 -0.95 -5.37 -10.29
N HIS A 78 -0.60 -4.32 -9.56
CA HIS A 78 -0.86 -2.93 -9.93
C HIS A 78 0.10 -2.03 -9.12
N PRO A 79 0.52 -0.85 -9.61
CA PRO A 79 1.36 0.08 -8.85
C PRO A 79 0.82 0.47 -7.47
N TRP A 80 -0.51 0.50 -7.32
CA TRP A 80 -1.19 0.76 -6.05
C TRP A 80 -1.55 -0.50 -5.25
N ILE A 81 -1.06 -1.68 -5.61
CA ILE A 81 -1.32 -2.92 -4.87
C ILE A 81 -0.01 -3.53 -4.39
N GLU A 82 0.13 -3.68 -3.08
CA GLU A 82 1.23 -4.38 -2.42
C GLU A 82 0.67 -5.50 -1.55
N SER A 83 0.98 -6.76 -1.88
CA SER A 83 0.48 -7.93 -1.14
C SER A 83 -1.05 -7.92 -0.92
N ASP A 84 -1.79 -7.61 -1.98
CA ASP A 84 -3.26 -7.45 -2.00
C ASP A 84 -3.80 -6.24 -1.24
N VAL A 85 -2.95 -5.44 -0.59
CA VAL A 85 -3.32 -4.19 0.09
C VAL A 85 -3.18 -3.03 -0.88
N ILE A 86 -4.15 -2.12 -0.89
CA ILE A 86 -4.11 -0.92 -1.72
C ILE A 86 -3.30 0.17 -1.02
N VAL A 87 -2.24 0.64 -1.67
CA VAL A 87 -1.27 1.63 -1.18
C VAL A 87 -1.36 2.93 -2.00
N ALA A 88 -2.55 3.52 -2.10
CA ALA A 88 -2.76 4.80 -2.76
C ALA A 88 -2.28 5.97 -1.87
N ASP A 89 -1.69 7.02 -2.47
CA ASP A 89 -1.17 8.19 -1.75
C ASP A 89 -2.20 8.81 -0.79
N ALA A 90 -3.47 8.86 -1.20
CA ALA A 90 -4.56 9.42 -0.38
C ALA A 90 -4.86 8.60 0.89
N LEU A 91 -4.52 7.30 0.92
CA LEU A 91 -4.58 6.47 2.13
C LEU A 91 -3.35 6.68 3.02
N ILE A 92 -2.17 6.84 2.41
CA ILE A 92 -0.92 7.12 3.13
C ILE A 92 -1.01 8.47 3.86
N SER A 93 -1.65 9.46 3.23
CA SER A 93 -1.91 10.78 3.81
C SER A 93 -3.30 10.89 4.48
N TRP A 94 -3.87 9.77 4.95
CA TRP A 94 -5.21 9.77 5.54
C TRP A 94 -5.32 10.72 6.74
N THR A 95 -6.44 11.45 6.81
CA THR A 95 -6.83 12.26 7.96
C THR A 95 -8.32 12.04 8.24
N TYR A 96 -8.80 12.37 9.45
CA TYR A 96 -10.23 12.27 9.77
C TYR A 96 -11.13 13.18 8.89
N GLN A 97 -10.53 14.17 8.21
CA GLN A 97 -11.20 15.08 7.28
C GLN A 97 -11.23 14.55 5.83
N SER A 98 -10.43 13.53 5.52
CA SER A 98 -10.43 12.87 4.22
C SER A 98 -11.79 12.22 3.96
N SER A 99 -12.21 12.09 2.70
CA SER A 99 -13.46 11.41 2.34
C SER A 99 -13.17 9.98 1.92
N LEU A 100 -13.57 9.00 2.73
CA LEU A 100 -13.45 7.58 2.43
C LEU A 100 -14.08 7.26 1.06
N GLY A 101 -15.28 7.78 0.80
CA GLY A 101 -15.98 7.53 -0.46
C GLY A 101 -15.24 8.04 -1.68
N MET A 102 -14.66 9.24 -1.60
CA MET A 102 -13.87 9.81 -2.70
C MET A 102 -12.57 9.05 -2.95
N ILE A 103 -11.91 8.58 -1.89
CA ILE A 103 -10.68 7.79 -2.01
C ILE A 103 -10.99 6.48 -2.71
N VAL A 104 -11.99 5.72 -2.23
CA VAL A 104 -12.38 4.45 -2.86
C VAL A 104 -12.82 4.67 -4.31
N HIS A 105 -13.58 5.75 -4.59
CA HIS A 105 -13.98 6.11 -5.94
C HIS A 105 -12.76 6.36 -6.85
N SER A 106 -11.78 7.13 -6.37
CA SER A 106 -10.54 7.39 -7.14
C SER A 106 -9.73 6.12 -7.42
N VAL A 107 -9.73 5.15 -6.49
CA VAL A 107 -9.10 3.85 -6.72
C VAL A 107 -9.84 3.05 -7.78
N CYS A 108 -11.18 3.01 -7.74
CA CYS A 108 -11.95 2.37 -8.81
C CYS A 108 -11.73 3.05 -10.18
N GLU A 109 -11.60 4.38 -10.23
CA GLU A 109 -11.28 5.10 -11.47
C GLU A 109 -9.89 4.74 -12.00
N GLU A 110 -8.89 4.66 -11.12
CA GLU A 110 -7.54 4.24 -11.49
C GLU A 110 -7.54 2.83 -12.05
N PHE A 111 -8.19 1.88 -11.37
CA PHE A 111 -8.28 0.51 -11.87
C PHE A 111 -9.09 0.41 -13.18
N ARG A 112 -9.99 1.36 -13.46
CA ARG A 112 -10.69 1.39 -14.76
C ARG A 112 -9.79 1.88 -15.89
N GLN A 113 -8.90 2.83 -15.60
CA GLN A 113 -7.94 3.35 -16.57
C GLN A 113 -6.74 2.41 -16.75
N HIS A 114 -6.30 1.77 -15.67
CA HIS A 114 -5.14 0.89 -15.57
C HIS A 114 -5.55 -0.38 -14.81
N PRO A 115 -6.17 -1.37 -15.49
CA PRO A 115 -6.66 -2.59 -14.85
C PRO A 115 -5.55 -3.36 -14.13
N PRO A 116 -5.78 -3.83 -12.89
CA PRO A 116 -4.86 -4.74 -12.24
C PRO A 116 -4.76 -6.07 -12.99
N ASP A 117 -3.55 -6.54 -13.22
CA ASP A 117 -3.29 -7.79 -13.92
C ASP A 117 -3.26 -8.96 -12.94
N LYS A 118 -3.72 -10.15 -13.37
CA LYS A 118 -3.43 -11.36 -12.60
C LYS A 118 -1.92 -11.55 -12.54
N ARG A 119 -1.40 -11.93 -11.37
CA ARG A 119 -0.08 -12.57 -11.28
C ARG A 119 -0.11 -13.80 -12.18
N ASN A 120 0.38 -13.64 -13.40
CA ASN A 120 0.56 -14.76 -14.29
C ASN A 120 1.54 -15.67 -13.57
N ASN A 121 1.15 -16.91 -13.28
CA ASN A 121 2.11 -17.96 -12.93
C ASN A 121 2.95 -18.32 -14.19
N GLY A 122 3.46 -17.31 -14.89
CA GLY A 122 4.71 -17.42 -15.62
C GLY A 122 5.83 -17.46 -14.58
N PRO A 123 6.95 -18.14 -14.87
CA PRO A 123 8.01 -18.30 -13.90
C PRO A 123 8.46 -16.91 -13.45
N GLU A 124 8.23 -16.62 -12.16
CA GLU A 124 8.82 -15.47 -11.49
C GLU A 124 10.33 -15.54 -11.74
N GLU A 125 10.87 -14.49 -12.38
CA GLU A 125 12.28 -14.12 -12.28
C GLU A 125 12.58 -13.65 -10.84
N SER A 126 12.34 -14.56 -9.89
CA SER A 126 12.93 -14.55 -8.58
C SER A 126 14.27 -15.28 -8.73
N TYR A 127 15.35 -14.65 -8.27
CA TYR A 127 16.72 -15.16 -8.23
C TYR A 127 16.86 -16.38 -7.27
N GLY A 128 15.96 -17.36 -7.35
CA GLY A 128 15.87 -18.52 -6.46
C GLY A 128 15.46 -19.83 -7.11
N HIS A 129 14.99 -19.85 -8.37
CA HIS A 129 14.66 -21.10 -9.06
C HIS A 129 15.41 -21.25 -10.38
N ARG A 130 16.62 -21.79 -10.26
CA ARG A 130 17.25 -22.53 -11.35
C ARG A 130 16.32 -23.70 -11.72
N PRO A 131 15.90 -23.90 -12.98
CA PRO A 131 15.38 -25.18 -13.40
C PRO A 131 16.47 -26.20 -13.09
N GLN A 132 16.17 -27.23 -12.29
CA GLN A 132 17.13 -28.32 -12.18
C GLN A 132 17.37 -28.84 -13.59
N PRO A 133 18.64 -29.02 -14.02
CA PRO A 133 18.90 -29.72 -15.28
C PRO A 133 18.19 -31.07 -15.20
N PRO A 134 17.70 -31.64 -16.32
CA PRO A 134 17.06 -32.94 -16.29
C PRO A 134 18.09 -33.97 -15.81
N ILE A 135 18.03 -34.30 -14.51
CA ILE A 135 18.83 -35.37 -13.93
C ILE A 135 18.17 -36.66 -14.44
N PRO A 136 18.87 -37.54 -15.18
CA PRO A 136 18.35 -38.87 -15.43
C PRO A 136 18.12 -39.55 -14.08
N SER A 137 16.86 -39.89 -13.81
CA SER A 137 16.43 -40.51 -12.56
C SER A 137 16.96 -41.95 -12.47
N TYR A 138 18.14 -42.12 -11.90
CA TYR A 138 18.59 -43.41 -11.37
C TYR A 138 17.92 -43.63 -10.01
N SER A 139 16.80 -44.36 -10.01
CA SER A 139 16.16 -44.85 -8.80
C SER A 139 16.97 -46.01 -8.21
N ILE A 140 17.80 -45.71 -7.20
CA ILE A 140 18.34 -46.74 -6.29
C ILE A 140 17.20 -47.21 -5.39
N SER A 141 16.89 -48.50 -5.47
CA SER A 141 15.86 -49.13 -4.65
C SER A 141 16.39 -49.44 -3.26
N THR A 142 15.80 -48.85 -2.23
CA THR A 142 15.78 -49.40 -0.87
C THR A 142 14.35 -49.82 -0.53
N SER A 143 14.20 -51.09 -0.19
CA SER A 143 12.95 -51.80 0.03
C SER A 143 12.21 -51.36 1.29
N SER A 144 10.92 -51.02 1.15
CA SER A 144 9.83 -51.58 1.98
C SER A 144 8.48 -50.94 1.64
N GLY A 145 7.48 -51.77 1.32
CA GLY A 145 6.08 -51.48 1.66
C GLY A 145 5.13 -51.04 0.53
N THR A 146 4.37 -52.03 0.03
CA THR A 146 2.96 -51.95 -0.45
C THR A 146 2.60 -51.11 -1.70
N ARG A 147 2.16 -51.84 -2.74
CA ARG A 147 1.43 -51.42 -3.95
C ARG A 147 -0.02 -50.96 -3.59
N PRO A 148 -0.73 -50.14 -4.42
CA PRO A 148 -1.24 -50.61 -5.71
C PRO A 148 -1.16 -49.62 -6.90
N THR A 149 -0.67 -50.16 -8.02
CA THR A 149 -1.23 -50.09 -9.38
C THR A 149 -1.75 -48.75 -9.95
N SER A 150 -0.87 -48.03 -10.68
CA SER A 150 -1.10 -47.61 -12.08
C SER A 150 0.18 -47.00 -12.67
N LEU A 151 0.96 -47.83 -13.38
CA LEU A 151 2.02 -47.30 -14.26
C LEU A 151 1.38 -46.95 -15.62
N PRO A 152 1.60 -45.75 -16.18
CA PRO A 152 1.82 -45.65 -17.61
C PRO A 152 3.20 -46.26 -17.88
N THR A 153 3.18 -47.49 -18.38
CA THR A 153 4.33 -48.17 -18.96
C THR A 153 4.89 -47.32 -20.10
N THR A 154 5.90 -46.49 -19.83
CA THR A 154 6.86 -46.12 -20.87
C THR A 154 7.88 -47.25 -20.93
N GLN A 155 7.58 -48.22 -21.80
CA GLN A 155 8.62 -49.04 -22.41
C GLN A 155 9.57 -48.08 -23.12
N THR A 156 10.60 -47.59 -22.43
CA THR A 156 11.84 -47.26 -23.12
C THR A 156 12.38 -48.61 -23.58
N ALA A 157 12.14 -48.94 -24.84
CA ALA A 157 12.86 -50.02 -25.49
C ALA A 157 14.34 -49.84 -25.12
N ASN A 158 14.98 -50.88 -24.59
CA ASN A 158 16.40 -50.86 -24.23
C ASN A 158 17.22 -50.69 -25.52
N SER A 159 17.26 -49.49 -26.11
CA SER A 159 17.90 -49.21 -27.39
C SER A 159 19.41 -49.34 -27.28
N GLU A 160 19.97 -49.04 -26.10
CA GLU A 160 21.38 -49.27 -25.80
C GLU A 160 21.69 -50.78 -25.71
N TYR A 161 20.79 -51.55 -25.10
CA TYR A 161 20.89 -53.01 -25.08
C TYR A 161 20.76 -53.60 -26.48
N MET A 162 19.85 -53.08 -27.32
CA MET A 162 19.73 -53.49 -28.72
C MET A 162 20.96 -53.11 -29.55
N ALA A 163 21.55 -51.94 -29.31
CA ALA A 163 22.79 -51.50 -29.96
C ALA A 163 23.95 -52.45 -29.63
N ILE A 164 24.06 -52.90 -28.38
CA ILE A 164 25.05 -53.89 -27.94
C ILE A 164 24.75 -55.28 -28.53
N MET A 165 23.49 -55.73 -28.51
CA MET A 165 23.06 -57.03 -29.06
C MET A 165 23.21 -57.12 -30.58
N SER A 166 23.27 -55.97 -31.28
CA SER A 166 23.46 -55.91 -32.73
C SER A 166 24.94 -56.02 -33.18
N LYS A 167 25.88 -56.11 -32.24
CA LYS A 167 27.33 -56.23 -32.51
C LYS A 167 27.78 -57.68 -32.65
N SER A 168 28.81 -57.90 -33.47
CA SER A 168 29.46 -59.21 -33.59
C SER A 168 30.27 -59.54 -32.33
N PRO A 169 30.58 -60.82 -32.08
CA PRO A 169 31.40 -61.21 -30.93
C PRO A 169 32.83 -60.64 -31.00
N GLU A 170 33.41 -60.49 -32.19
CA GLU A 170 34.71 -59.85 -32.40
C GLU A 170 34.66 -58.36 -32.08
N GLU A 171 33.60 -57.66 -32.52
CA GLU A 171 33.37 -56.24 -32.17
C GLU A 171 33.16 -56.06 -30.67
N LEU A 172 32.51 -57.02 -30.00
CA LEU A 172 32.29 -56.97 -28.56
C LEU A 172 33.58 -57.23 -27.77
N GLU A 173 34.44 -58.13 -28.25
CA GLU A 173 35.77 -58.35 -27.68
C GLU A 173 36.68 -57.12 -27.88
N GLU A 174 36.57 -56.44 -29.03
CA GLU A 174 37.23 -55.15 -29.27
C GLU A 174 36.70 -54.07 -28.32
N LEU A 175 35.39 -53.93 -28.15
CA LEU A 175 34.80 -52.98 -27.20
C LEU A 175 35.18 -53.27 -25.73
N LEU A 176 35.44 -54.52 -25.37
CA LEU A 176 35.86 -54.91 -24.01
C LEU A 176 37.37 -54.75 -23.78
N SER A 177 38.18 -54.83 -24.84
CA SER A 177 39.64 -54.79 -24.75
C SER A 177 40.26 -53.44 -25.13
N ASN A 178 39.52 -52.58 -25.84
CA ASN A 178 39.96 -51.27 -26.32
C ASN A 178 39.06 -50.14 -25.79
N GLU A 179 39.59 -49.37 -24.83
CA GLU A 179 38.90 -48.23 -24.21
C GLU A 179 38.50 -47.14 -25.22
N THR A 180 39.33 -46.90 -26.25
CA THR A 180 39.03 -45.90 -27.28
C THR A 180 37.86 -46.35 -28.16
N ALA A 181 37.79 -47.64 -28.51
CA ALA A 181 36.68 -48.20 -29.26
C ALA A 181 35.37 -48.13 -28.46
N PHE A 182 35.44 -48.42 -27.15
CA PHE A 182 34.32 -48.25 -26.23
C PHE A 182 33.84 -46.80 -26.16
N ASP A 183 34.75 -45.84 -25.99
CA ASP A 183 34.39 -44.42 -25.93
C ASP A 183 33.73 -43.94 -27.22
N ILE A 184 34.23 -44.36 -28.39
CA ILE A 184 33.60 -44.02 -29.67
C ILE A 184 32.16 -44.56 -29.71
N PHE A 185 31.97 -45.83 -29.35
CA PHE A 185 30.64 -46.45 -29.31
C PHE A 185 29.70 -45.77 -28.30
N PHE A 186 30.19 -45.52 -27.08
CA PHE A 186 29.42 -44.88 -26.01
C PHE A 186 28.98 -43.47 -26.40
N ASN A 187 29.87 -42.68 -27.01
CA ASN A 187 29.57 -41.34 -27.49
C ASN A 187 28.69 -41.34 -28.75
N ASP A 188 28.59 -42.48 -29.45
CA ASP A 188 27.72 -42.63 -30.61
C ASP A 188 26.26 -42.93 -30.23
N LEU A 189 26.01 -43.44 -29.01
CA LEU A 189 24.67 -43.72 -28.50
C LEU A 189 23.79 -42.46 -28.53
N ASP A 190 22.59 -42.57 -29.13
CA ASP A 190 21.65 -41.45 -29.26
C ASP A 190 21.33 -40.79 -27.92
N ARG A 191 21.23 -41.58 -26.84
CA ARG A 191 21.02 -41.03 -25.49
C ARG A 191 22.17 -40.14 -25.04
N VAL A 192 23.42 -40.53 -25.32
CA VAL A 192 24.61 -39.78 -24.93
C VAL A 192 24.75 -38.52 -25.78
N LYS A 193 24.49 -38.61 -27.09
CA LYS A 193 24.43 -37.44 -27.98
C LYS A 193 23.38 -36.43 -27.52
N ASN A 194 22.15 -36.89 -27.27
CA ASN A 194 21.07 -36.03 -26.80
C ASN A 194 21.41 -35.36 -25.46
N LEU A 195 22.03 -36.08 -24.52
CA LEU A 195 22.47 -35.50 -23.26
C LEU A 195 23.55 -34.43 -23.44
N LYS A 196 24.53 -34.66 -24.33
CA LYS A 196 25.55 -33.66 -24.65
C LYS A 196 24.95 -32.42 -25.31
N THR A 197 24.03 -32.60 -26.26
CA THR A 197 23.32 -31.48 -26.88
C THR A 197 22.58 -30.64 -25.83
N VAL A 198 21.85 -31.28 -24.92
CA VAL A 198 21.16 -30.58 -23.82
C VAL A 198 22.15 -29.86 -22.90
N GLN A 199 23.30 -30.47 -22.62
CA GLN A 199 24.35 -29.84 -21.82
C GLN A 199 24.91 -28.58 -22.50
N ASP A 200 25.22 -28.65 -23.80
CA ASP A 200 25.74 -27.53 -24.58
C ASP A 200 24.72 -26.40 -24.69
N GLU A 201 23.45 -26.73 -24.95
CA GLU A 201 22.35 -25.77 -24.97
C GLU A 201 22.19 -25.04 -23.63
N LEU A 202 22.28 -25.77 -22.51
CA LEU A 202 22.22 -25.17 -21.17
C LEU A 202 23.43 -24.28 -20.88
N GLN A 203 24.62 -24.67 -21.33
CA GLN A 203 25.83 -23.87 -21.15
C GLN A 203 25.73 -22.55 -21.92
N ILE A 204 25.36 -22.62 -23.20
CA ILE A 204 25.16 -21.45 -24.05
C ILE A 204 24.04 -20.57 -23.51
N GLY A 205 22.93 -21.16 -23.06
CA GLY A 205 21.81 -20.43 -22.46
C GLY A 205 22.22 -19.66 -21.20
N ASN A 206 23.02 -20.29 -20.32
CA ASN A 206 23.53 -19.66 -19.11
C ASN A 206 24.52 -18.53 -19.44
N GLU A 207 25.43 -18.74 -20.38
CA GLU A 207 26.38 -17.71 -20.83
C GLU A 207 25.66 -16.49 -21.41
N ASN A 208 24.67 -16.70 -22.28
CA ASN A 208 23.84 -15.63 -22.83
C ASN A 208 23.08 -14.87 -21.74
N LEU A 209 22.53 -15.58 -20.74
CA LEU A 209 21.84 -14.95 -19.61
C LEU A 209 22.82 -14.11 -18.78
N ALA A 210 24.01 -14.63 -18.48
CA ALA A 210 25.03 -13.89 -17.75
C ALA A 210 25.44 -12.61 -18.49
N HIS A 211 25.67 -12.68 -19.80
CA HIS A 211 25.97 -11.50 -20.62
C HIS A 211 24.85 -10.48 -20.62
N LYS A 212 23.59 -10.92 -20.76
CA LYS A 212 22.42 -10.03 -20.72
C LYS A 212 22.32 -9.32 -19.36
N THR A 213 22.45 -10.07 -18.26
CA THR A 213 22.40 -9.51 -16.90
C THR A 213 23.53 -8.51 -16.67
N LEU A 214 24.77 -8.86 -17.02
CA LEU A 214 25.92 -7.96 -16.88
C LEU A 214 25.78 -6.71 -17.76
N SER A 215 25.23 -6.83 -18.97
CA SER A 215 25.01 -5.67 -19.85
C SER A 215 24.04 -4.64 -19.27
N GLN A 216 23.15 -5.05 -18.37
CA GLN A 216 22.13 -4.20 -17.76
C GLN A 216 22.56 -3.65 -16.40
N GLU A 217 23.60 -4.21 -15.78
CA GLU A 217 24.05 -3.87 -14.43
C GLU A 217 24.37 -2.38 -14.28
N ASP A 218 25.17 -1.81 -15.18
CA ASP A 218 25.58 -0.40 -15.13
C ASP A 218 24.38 0.55 -15.26
N ALA A 219 23.45 0.27 -16.18
CA ALA A 219 22.25 1.07 -16.38
C ALA A 219 21.34 1.04 -15.15
N VAL A 220 21.10 -0.14 -14.57
CA VAL A 220 20.29 -0.30 -13.36
C VAL A 220 20.95 0.40 -12.17
N THR A 221 22.28 0.30 -12.05
CA THR A 221 23.03 0.93 -10.95
C THR A 221 22.95 2.45 -11.03
N LYS A 222 23.10 3.03 -12.22
CA LYS A 222 22.95 4.48 -12.44
C LYS A 222 21.53 4.95 -12.14
N LEU A 223 20.52 4.25 -12.64
CA LEU A 223 19.13 4.62 -12.41
C LEU A 223 18.76 4.56 -10.91
N ARG A 224 19.27 3.56 -10.18
CA ARG A 224 19.11 3.47 -8.72
C ARG A 224 19.76 4.65 -7.99
N ALA A 225 20.96 5.04 -8.40
CA ALA A 225 21.64 6.19 -7.82
C ALA A 225 20.87 7.50 -8.06
N GLU A 226 20.37 7.71 -9.28
CA GLU A 226 19.55 8.88 -9.63
C GLU A 226 18.24 8.94 -8.84
N VAL A 227 17.53 7.81 -8.73
CA VAL A 227 16.31 7.71 -7.91
C VAL A 227 16.61 7.99 -6.45
N GLN A 228 17.73 7.49 -5.94
CA GLN A 228 18.15 7.76 -4.56
C GLN A 228 18.41 9.26 -4.36
N ASP A 229 19.16 9.90 -5.24
CA ASP A 229 19.47 11.33 -5.16
C ASP A 229 18.19 12.17 -5.22
N LEU A 230 17.31 11.91 -6.19
CA LEU A 230 16.04 12.62 -6.33
C LEU A 230 15.12 12.42 -5.11
N ASN A 231 15.08 11.21 -4.54
CA ASN A 231 14.30 10.93 -3.35
C ASN A 231 14.86 11.66 -2.12
N THR A 232 16.18 11.82 -2.00
CA THR A 232 16.78 12.61 -0.91
C THR A 232 16.42 14.09 -1.04
N GLU A 233 16.46 14.65 -2.25
CA GLU A 233 16.06 16.03 -2.52
C GLU A 233 14.57 16.24 -2.21
N TYR A 234 13.72 15.36 -2.72
CA TYR A 234 12.27 15.39 -2.46
C TYR A 234 11.98 15.36 -0.96
N THR A 235 12.63 14.47 -0.21
CA THR A 235 12.43 14.34 1.24
C THR A 235 12.84 15.61 1.98
N ALA A 236 13.97 16.22 1.59
CA ALA A 236 14.41 17.48 2.17
C ALA A 236 13.42 18.62 1.86
N LEU A 237 12.97 18.73 0.61
CA LEU A 237 12.03 19.76 0.19
C LEU A 237 10.66 19.61 0.87
N LYS A 238 10.17 18.37 1.01
CA LYS A 238 8.93 18.05 1.75
C LYS A 238 9.04 18.45 3.22
N SER A 239 10.17 18.17 3.86
CA SER A 239 10.41 18.59 5.25
C SER A 239 10.39 20.11 5.39
N MET A 240 11.03 20.84 4.48
CA MET A 240 10.99 22.31 4.45
C MET A 240 9.57 22.86 4.23
N PHE A 241 8.81 22.25 3.32
CA PHE A 241 7.42 22.61 3.07
C PHE A 241 6.55 22.43 4.30
N MET A 242 6.61 21.26 4.94
CA MET A 242 5.83 20.97 6.17
C MET A 242 6.15 21.96 7.29
N GLU A 243 7.43 22.32 7.46
CA GLU A 243 7.80 23.31 8.47
C GLU A 243 7.25 24.71 8.13
N LYS A 244 7.22 25.09 6.85
CA LYS A 244 6.61 26.36 6.41
C LYS A 244 5.10 26.37 6.58
N GLU A 245 4.42 25.28 6.27
CA GLU A 245 3.00 25.10 6.49
C GLU A 245 2.66 25.18 7.99
N ARG A 246 3.46 24.54 8.85
CA ARG A 246 3.32 24.64 10.30
C ARG A 246 3.46 26.08 10.79
N GLN A 247 4.48 26.80 10.32
CA GLN A 247 4.68 28.22 10.67
C GLN A 247 3.51 29.09 10.20
N GLN A 248 2.99 28.84 9.00
CA GLN A 248 1.82 29.54 8.47
C GLN A 248 0.58 29.25 9.31
N GLN A 249 0.33 27.99 9.65
CA GLN A 249 -0.82 27.59 10.47
C GLN A 249 -0.74 28.20 11.87
N GLU A 250 0.44 28.24 12.49
CA GLU A 250 0.65 28.90 13.79
C GLU A 250 0.37 30.40 13.72
N ALA A 251 0.87 31.07 12.67
CA ALA A 251 0.61 32.47 12.42
C ALA A 251 -0.89 32.75 12.20
N PHE A 252 -1.59 31.89 11.44
CA PHE A 252 -3.01 32.03 11.17
C PHE A 252 -3.85 31.72 12.41
N ASN A 253 -3.50 30.68 13.17
CA ASN A 253 -4.17 30.29 14.42
C ASN A 253 -4.21 31.44 15.41
N ARG A 254 -3.15 32.27 15.51
CA ARG A 254 -3.13 33.47 16.38
C ARG A 254 -4.26 34.46 16.09
N PHE A 255 -4.73 34.50 14.84
CA PHE A 255 -5.79 35.39 14.37
C PHE A 255 -7.09 34.65 14.01
N SER A 256 -7.14 33.34 14.29
CA SER A 256 -8.35 32.55 14.09
C SER A 256 -9.51 33.12 14.90
N SER A 257 -10.72 33.00 14.35
CA SER A 257 -11.95 33.48 14.99
C SER A 257 -12.09 32.92 16.42
N SER A 258 -11.79 31.64 16.61
CA SER A 258 -11.82 30.98 17.93
C SER A 258 -10.82 31.59 18.92
N THR A 259 -9.59 31.87 18.49
CA THR A 259 -8.56 32.49 19.33
C THR A 259 -8.91 33.93 19.69
N VAL A 260 -9.40 34.71 18.71
CA VAL A 260 -9.86 36.09 18.94
C VAL A 260 -11.06 36.11 19.90
N LEU A 261 -12.04 35.22 19.72
CA LEU A 261 -13.20 35.07 20.59
C LEU A 261 -12.79 34.68 22.02
N THR A 262 -11.86 33.74 22.16
CA THR A 262 -11.36 33.30 23.47
C THR A 262 -10.67 34.44 24.20
N ARG A 263 -9.81 35.19 23.51
CA ARG A 263 -9.16 36.39 24.06
C ARG A 263 -10.16 37.47 24.44
N LEU A 264 -11.20 37.68 23.62
CA LEU A 264 -12.25 38.65 23.92
C LEU A 264 -13.05 38.25 25.16
N LYS A 265 -13.43 36.96 25.30
CA LYS A 265 -14.07 36.43 26.50
C LYS A 265 -13.21 36.64 27.74
N ALA A 266 -11.93 36.25 27.68
CA ALA A 266 -10.99 36.46 28.78
C ALA A 266 -10.90 37.94 29.17
N GLY A 267 -10.82 38.86 28.20
CA GLY A 267 -10.81 40.30 28.46
C GLY A 267 -12.12 40.86 29.03
N VAL A 268 -13.28 40.23 28.78
CA VAL A 268 -14.55 40.57 29.45
C VAL A 268 -14.46 40.18 30.92
N TYR A 269 -14.12 38.92 31.22
CA TYR A 269 -13.97 38.43 32.59
C TYR A 269 -12.95 39.25 33.40
N GLU A 270 -11.77 39.53 32.82
CA GLU A 270 -10.74 40.33 33.47
C GLU A 270 -11.23 41.74 33.82
N SER A 271 -11.95 42.41 32.91
CA SER A 271 -12.49 43.75 33.20
C SER A 271 -13.62 43.75 34.23
N ASP A 272 -14.38 42.66 34.31
CA ASP A 272 -15.42 42.47 35.32
C ASP A 272 -14.80 42.28 36.70
N ASP A 273 -13.84 41.36 36.81
CA ASP A 273 -13.10 41.04 38.03
C ASP A 273 -12.34 42.26 38.58
N LEU A 274 -11.64 43.00 37.71
CA LEU A 274 -10.97 44.25 38.10
C LEU A 274 -11.97 45.30 38.61
N SER A 275 -13.15 45.40 38.01
CA SER A 275 -14.17 46.35 38.47
C SER A 275 -14.76 45.95 39.82
N GLU A 276 -14.90 44.65 40.08
CA GLU A 276 -15.34 44.10 41.35
C GLU A 276 -14.29 44.33 42.44
N SER A 277 -13.01 44.13 42.13
CA SER A 277 -11.89 44.44 43.03
C SER A 277 -11.84 45.92 43.43
N VAL A 278 -12.10 46.83 42.49
CA VAL A 278 -12.21 48.28 42.78
C VAL A 278 -13.43 48.59 43.65
N ALA A 279 -14.57 47.90 43.44
CA ALA A 279 -15.74 48.05 44.30
C ALA A 279 -15.48 47.53 45.71
N GLN A 280 -14.82 46.39 45.85
CA GLN A 280 -14.42 45.83 47.14
C GLN A 280 -13.46 46.77 47.89
N SER A 281 -12.46 47.31 47.20
CA SER A 281 -11.50 48.26 47.79
C SER A 281 -12.19 49.50 48.36
N PHE A 282 -13.25 49.98 47.70
CA PHE A 282 -14.08 51.09 48.19
C PHE A 282 -14.90 50.69 49.43
N LEU A 283 -15.50 49.50 49.45
CA LEU A 283 -16.25 48.98 50.60
C LEU A 283 -15.36 48.78 51.84
N GLU A 284 -14.11 48.40 51.63
CA GLU A 284 -13.09 48.25 52.68
C GLU A 284 -12.55 49.60 53.19
N GLY A 285 -12.94 50.73 52.57
CA GLY A 285 -12.50 52.07 52.94
C GLY A 285 -11.07 52.41 52.48
N SER A 286 -10.45 51.55 51.69
CA SER A 286 -9.10 51.75 51.13
C SER A 286 -9.07 52.68 49.91
N LEU A 287 -10.25 53.03 49.36
CA LEU A 287 -10.42 53.88 48.20
C LEU A 287 -11.44 54.98 48.48
N ASP A 288 -11.12 56.23 48.14
CA ASP A 288 -12.04 57.36 48.32
C ASP A 288 -13.14 57.39 47.24
N HIS A 289 -14.23 58.10 47.53
CA HIS A 289 -15.40 58.17 46.65
C HIS A 289 -15.08 58.72 45.25
N GLY A 290 -14.26 59.77 45.14
CA GLY A 290 -13.92 60.38 43.86
C GLY A 290 -13.09 59.45 42.99
N SER A 291 -12.11 58.79 43.60
CA SER A 291 -11.26 57.79 42.93
C SER A 291 -12.03 56.53 42.55
N PHE A 292 -12.96 56.07 43.38
CA PHE A 292 -13.86 54.95 43.07
C PHE A 292 -14.70 55.24 41.83
N VAL A 293 -15.44 56.35 41.83
CA VAL A 293 -16.34 56.70 40.71
C VAL A 293 -15.57 56.80 39.40
N LYS A 294 -14.36 57.40 39.43
CA LYS A 294 -13.51 57.51 38.25
C LYS A 294 -13.05 56.14 37.74
N GLN A 295 -12.45 55.30 38.60
CA GLN A 295 -11.88 54.03 38.18
C GLN A 295 -12.94 53.00 37.79
N PHE A 296 -14.00 52.88 38.60
CA PHE A 296 -15.09 51.94 38.36
C PHE A 296 -15.81 52.24 37.05
N ARG A 297 -16.08 53.53 36.77
CA ARG A 297 -16.72 53.93 35.51
C ARG A 297 -15.87 53.60 34.29
N GLU A 298 -14.56 53.85 34.34
CA GLU A 298 -13.67 53.52 33.22
C GLU A 298 -13.59 52.00 32.99
N LEU A 299 -13.46 51.20 34.05
CA LEU A 299 -13.45 49.73 33.94
C LEU A 299 -14.78 49.18 33.40
N ARG A 300 -15.93 49.64 33.94
CA ARG A 300 -17.24 49.19 33.48
C ARG A 300 -17.54 49.62 32.04
N LYS A 301 -17.04 50.79 31.60
CA LYS A 301 -17.13 51.21 30.19
C LYS A 301 -16.39 50.25 29.27
N VAL A 302 -15.18 49.83 29.65
CA VAL A 302 -14.40 48.83 28.88
C VAL A 302 -15.09 47.47 28.88
N TYR A 303 -15.58 47.01 30.04
CA TYR A 303 -16.36 45.77 30.18
C TYR A 303 -17.56 45.76 29.23
N HIS A 304 -18.44 46.75 29.30
CA HIS A 304 -19.65 46.80 28.47
C HIS A 304 -19.33 46.88 26.98
N LEU A 305 -18.27 47.61 26.59
CA LEU A 305 -17.81 47.65 25.20
C LEU A 305 -17.35 46.27 24.71
N ARG A 306 -16.57 45.54 25.52
CA ARG A 306 -16.10 44.20 25.18
C ARG A 306 -17.25 43.19 25.16
N ALA A 307 -18.16 43.25 26.13
CA ALA A 307 -19.33 42.38 26.23
C ALA A 307 -20.29 42.57 25.05
N SER A 308 -20.59 43.81 24.67
CA SER A 308 -21.42 44.11 23.50
C SER A 308 -20.79 43.62 22.20
N LYS A 309 -19.47 43.79 22.03
CA LYS A 309 -18.74 43.24 20.88
C LYS A 309 -18.78 41.71 20.87
N LEU A 310 -18.61 41.06 22.02
CA LEU A 310 -18.67 39.60 22.14
C LEU A 310 -20.05 39.07 21.77
N GLU A 311 -21.11 39.66 22.30
CA GLU A 311 -22.50 39.31 22.00
C GLU A 311 -22.80 39.45 20.51
N LYS A 312 -22.35 40.55 19.90
CA LYS A 312 -22.49 40.76 18.44
C LYS A 312 -21.79 39.67 17.64
N ILE A 313 -20.52 39.36 17.95
CA ILE A 313 -19.76 38.33 17.21
C ILE A 313 -20.38 36.95 17.41
N GLN A 314 -20.84 36.62 18.61
CA GLN A 314 -21.53 35.36 18.87
C GLN A 314 -22.84 35.25 18.10
N LYS A 315 -23.59 36.34 18.01
CA LYS A 315 -24.82 36.41 17.23
C LYS A 315 -24.54 36.27 15.73
N ASP A 316 -23.54 36.98 15.20
CA ASP A 316 -23.17 36.92 13.78
C ASP A 316 -22.59 35.54 13.41
N SER A 317 -21.83 34.89 14.31
CA SER A 317 -21.31 33.52 14.12
C SER A 317 -22.40 32.45 14.10
N LEU A 318 -23.58 32.71 14.69
CA LEU A 318 -24.74 31.80 14.58
C LEU A 318 -25.38 31.83 13.17
N PHE A 319 -25.10 32.86 12.36
CA PHE A 319 -25.69 33.03 11.03
C PHE A 319 -24.80 32.57 9.87
N PHE A 320 -23.53 32.26 10.13
CA PHE A 320 -22.63 31.64 9.16
C PHE A 320 -21.89 30.48 9.84
N PRO A 321 -22.46 29.26 9.82
CA PRO A 321 -21.71 28.09 10.22
C PRO A 321 -20.63 27.87 9.15
N SER A 322 -19.37 27.96 9.56
CA SER A 322 -18.22 27.39 8.84
C SER A 322 -18.35 25.89 8.75
#